data_AF-A0A933TF33-F1
#
_entry.id   AF-A0A933TF33-F1
#
_cell.length_a   1.000
_cell.length_b   1.000
_cell.length_c   1.000
_cell.angle_alpha   90.00
_cell.angle_beta   90.00
_cell.angle_gamma   90.00
#
_symmetry.space_group_name_H-M   'P 1'
#
loop_
_entity.id
_entity.type
_entity.pdbx_description
1 polymer ?
#
loop_
_entity_poly.entity_id
_entity_poly.type
_entity_poly.pdbx_seq_one_letter_code
_entity_poly.pdbx_strand_id
1 'polypeptide(L)'
;MKLIGPVLALALSCVPAHAVSLEEARSAAGELRGLGIQQAAALPAPQTPAAAPVGRPELAVRSGHSYTAVFSTKGEADAALKRMVDTLVNQGALVLNKRVMGADGSYVVIVEYALQPSLGQFRYVSHDYADRYTAAQSLYECMDSLKKANITYLSYNVYKVAGSPDRYYFALGLLKAWETNAREYRDSGYGDEGLAWRSLNETVANLQKAGIPVLAYFPEKGADGTPGFHIDFLKNYQNEVREYALTGLKDAGEARRSMDESVANLAKAGVTVLSYRAQKDSYKLAFLIPDQRAVGVYDSRPWSTAWEARSTMDEALKDLAKAGLVVVGYGVSTAGEGYKFQVAFLGEAYQKTRSYRSETFEFLYEARQEMDEVVGRMRGLGLVVMSYRVEGDAGTFFFAVDYLGRRGYSLAD
;
A
#
# COMPACT_ATOMS: atom_id res chain seq x y z
N MET A 1 -50.19 -56.90 20.54
CA MET A 1 -50.07 -56.52 19.11
C MET A 1 -48.77 -57.13 18.62
N LYS A 2 -48.71 -58.31 17.98
CA LYS A 2 -49.17 -58.70 16.62
C LYS A 2 -48.89 -57.59 15.59
N LEU A 3 -48.15 -57.77 14.49
CA LEU A 3 -47.58 -58.97 13.85
C LEU A 3 -46.70 -58.52 12.64
N ILE A 4 -45.71 -59.37 12.26
CA ILE A 4 -45.15 -59.62 10.90
C ILE A 4 -44.21 -58.53 10.33
N GLY A 5 -43.00 -58.81 9.85
CA GLY A 5 -42.32 -60.06 9.49
C GLY A 5 -41.47 -59.83 8.21
N PRO A 6 -40.22 -60.33 8.13
CA PRO A 6 -39.22 -60.09 7.07
C PRO A 6 -39.27 -61.17 5.97
N VAL A 7 -38.37 -61.12 4.98
CA VAL A 7 -37.90 -62.18 4.02
C VAL A 7 -37.32 -61.47 2.77
N LEU A 8 -36.22 -61.82 2.08
CA LEU A 8 -35.38 -63.01 1.96
C LEU A 8 -33.96 -62.60 1.48
N ALA A 9 -32.94 -63.35 1.86
CA ALA A 9 -31.62 -63.37 1.24
C ALA A 9 -31.56 -64.43 0.13
N LEU A 10 -30.70 -64.26 -0.88
CA LEU A 10 -30.01 -65.39 -1.53
C LEU A 10 -28.77 -64.92 -2.30
N ALA A 11 -27.73 -65.75 -2.17
CA ALA A 11 -26.34 -65.55 -2.56
C ALA A 11 -25.96 -66.38 -3.80
N LEU A 12 -24.67 -66.31 -4.16
CA LEU A 12 -23.88 -67.13 -5.10
C LEU A 12 -23.97 -66.70 -6.58
N SER A 13 -22.91 -66.70 -7.39
CA SER A 13 -21.58 -67.34 -7.33
C SER A 13 -20.60 -66.71 -8.35
N CYS A 14 -19.29 -66.88 -8.08
CA CYS A 14 -18.17 -66.63 -8.99
C CYS A 14 -18.09 -67.61 -10.18
N VAL A 15 -17.30 -67.22 -11.21
CA VAL A 15 -16.28 -67.97 -12.00
C VAL A 15 -16.36 -67.69 -13.53
N PRO A 16 -15.21 -67.61 -14.25
CA PRO A 16 -15.01 -66.81 -15.45
C PRO A 16 -14.85 -67.65 -16.74
N ALA A 17 -14.87 -66.98 -17.90
CA ALA A 17 -14.32 -67.49 -19.17
C ALA A 17 -14.20 -66.35 -20.18
N HIS A 18 -13.32 -66.31 -21.18
CA HIS A 18 -12.02 -66.90 -21.50
C HIS A 18 -11.55 -66.08 -22.72
N ALA A 19 -10.24 -65.86 -22.86
CA ALA A 19 -9.69 -65.30 -24.09
C ALA A 19 -9.88 -66.30 -25.23
N VAL A 20 -10.41 -65.84 -26.37
CA VAL A 20 -10.39 -66.58 -27.64
C VAL A 20 -9.28 -65.99 -28.49
N SER A 21 -8.37 -66.86 -28.93
CA SER A 21 -7.21 -66.52 -29.75
C SER A 21 -7.59 -66.30 -31.21
N LEU A 22 -6.73 -65.56 -31.91
CA LEU A 22 -6.93 -64.99 -33.25
C LEU A 22 -6.82 -66.00 -34.42
N GLU A 23 -6.92 -67.30 -34.15
CA GLU A 23 -6.56 -68.36 -35.10
C GLU A 23 -7.74 -69.20 -35.62
N GLU A 24 -8.95 -69.03 -35.10
CA GLU A 24 -10.16 -69.72 -35.58
C GLU A 24 -11.01 -68.90 -36.57
N ALA A 25 -10.59 -67.67 -36.90
CA ALA A 25 -11.29 -66.80 -37.86
C ALA A 25 -10.84 -66.96 -39.33
N ARG A 26 -9.95 -67.91 -39.64
CA ARG A 26 -9.37 -68.07 -40.99
C ARG A 26 -9.83 -69.30 -41.80
N SER A 27 -10.86 -70.03 -41.36
CA SER A 27 -11.32 -71.25 -42.06
C SER A 27 -12.82 -71.27 -42.40
N ALA A 28 -13.35 -70.18 -42.97
CA ALA A 28 -14.71 -70.15 -43.52
C ALA A 28 -14.86 -69.19 -44.74
N ALA A 29 -13.82 -69.09 -45.56
CA ALA A 29 -13.80 -68.23 -46.75
C ALA A 29 -13.55 -69.02 -48.06
N GLY A 30 -14.15 -70.20 -48.16
CA GLY A 30 -14.04 -71.04 -49.34
C GLY A 30 -15.24 -71.95 -49.47
N GLU A 31 -16.35 -71.43 -50.02
CA GLU A 31 -17.37 -72.14 -50.79
C GLU A 31 -18.60 -71.24 -50.94
N LEU A 32 -18.77 -70.64 -52.12
CA LEU A 32 -20.03 -70.22 -52.79
C LEU A 32 -19.70 -69.23 -53.92
N ARG A 33 -18.83 -69.67 -54.84
CA ARG A 33 -18.79 -69.15 -56.21
C ARG A 33 -19.83 -69.94 -57.00
N GLY A 34 -20.94 -69.32 -57.39
CA GLY A 34 -21.82 -69.98 -58.36
C GLY A 34 -23.27 -69.53 -58.46
N LEU A 35 -23.63 -68.26 -58.31
CA LEU A 35 -24.89 -67.73 -58.86
C LEU A 35 -24.68 -66.28 -59.30
N GLY A 36 -24.63 -66.05 -60.61
CA GLY A 36 -24.42 -64.74 -61.22
C GLY A 36 -25.61 -63.81 -60.99
N ILE A 37 -25.51 -62.95 -59.98
CA ILE A 37 -26.42 -61.82 -59.75
C ILE A 37 -25.60 -60.53 -59.71
N GLN A 38 -26.14 -59.53 -60.40
CA GLN A 38 -25.54 -58.25 -60.73
C GLN A 38 -25.06 -57.45 -59.51
N GLN A 39 -24.01 -56.68 -59.78
CA GLN A 39 -23.30 -55.74 -58.91
C GLN A 39 -24.27 -54.75 -58.22
N ALA A 40 -24.44 -54.87 -56.90
CA ALA A 40 -25.14 -53.91 -56.05
C ALA A 40 -24.15 -53.24 -55.09
N ALA A 41 -24.40 -51.96 -54.82
CA ALA A 41 -23.53 -51.00 -54.14
C ALA A 41 -22.96 -51.48 -52.78
N ALA A 42 -21.76 -51.00 -52.46
CA ALA A 42 -21.05 -51.27 -51.22
C ALA A 42 -21.92 -50.97 -49.98
N LEU A 43 -22.08 -51.98 -49.11
CA LEU A 43 -22.63 -51.80 -47.78
C LEU A 43 -21.64 -51.00 -46.90
N PRO A 44 -22.12 -50.08 -46.06
CA PRO A 44 -21.26 -49.30 -45.18
C PRO A 44 -20.57 -50.20 -44.15
N ALA A 45 -19.30 -49.88 -43.86
CA ALA A 45 -18.52 -50.53 -42.83
C ALA A 45 -19.24 -50.48 -41.45
N PRO A 46 -19.06 -51.49 -40.58
CA PRO A 46 -19.57 -51.45 -39.22
C PRO A 46 -19.02 -50.20 -38.51
N GLN A 47 -19.92 -49.30 -38.10
CA GLN A 47 -19.57 -48.15 -37.30
C GLN A 47 -19.16 -48.63 -35.92
N THR A 48 -17.87 -48.56 -35.61
CA THR A 48 -17.38 -48.54 -34.24
C THR A 48 -18.17 -47.45 -33.49
N PRO A 49 -18.76 -47.71 -32.31
CA PRO A 49 -19.44 -46.68 -31.53
C PRO A 49 -18.49 -45.50 -31.36
N ALA A 50 -18.85 -44.36 -31.93
CA ALA A 50 -18.12 -43.13 -31.70
C ALA A 50 -18.08 -42.89 -30.20
N ALA A 51 -16.88 -42.73 -29.64
CA ALA A 51 -16.71 -42.33 -28.25
C ALA A 51 -17.61 -41.13 -27.99
N ALA A 52 -18.49 -41.24 -26.98
CA ALA A 52 -19.36 -40.15 -26.60
C ALA A 52 -18.49 -38.89 -26.41
N PRO A 53 -18.84 -37.74 -27.03
CA PRO A 53 -18.08 -36.53 -26.84
C PRO A 53 -18.06 -36.22 -25.34
N VAL A 54 -16.88 -36.29 -24.74
CA VAL A 54 -16.65 -35.89 -23.36
C VAL A 54 -17.09 -34.43 -23.29
N GLY A 55 -18.18 -34.20 -22.53
CA GLY A 55 -18.75 -32.88 -22.35
C GLY A 55 -17.67 -31.90 -21.93
N ARG A 56 -17.67 -30.73 -22.58
CA ARG A 56 -16.81 -29.60 -22.23
C ARG A 56 -16.97 -29.34 -20.72
N PRO A 57 -15.91 -29.41 -19.90
CA PRO A 57 -16.05 -29.21 -18.47
C PRO A 57 -16.61 -27.81 -18.22
N GLU A 58 -17.71 -27.75 -17.47
CA GLU A 58 -18.42 -26.53 -17.13
C GLU A 58 -17.56 -25.71 -16.16
N LEU A 59 -17.24 -24.48 -16.56
CA LEU A 59 -16.35 -23.55 -15.85
C LEU A 59 -17.07 -23.00 -14.60
N ALA A 60 -16.79 -23.53 -13.41
CA ALA A 60 -17.27 -22.95 -12.16
C ALA A 60 -16.20 -22.00 -11.57
N VAL A 61 -16.42 -20.68 -11.68
CA VAL A 61 -15.58 -19.65 -11.08
C VAL A 61 -16.12 -19.31 -9.69
N ARG A 62 -15.36 -19.61 -8.63
CA ARG A 62 -15.55 -19.00 -7.30
C ARG A 62 -14.48 -17.94 -7.07
N SER A 63 -14.89 -16.84 -6.44
CA SER A 63 -14.16 -15.58 -6.32
C SER A 63 -12.66 -15.72 -6.01
N GLY A 64 -11.84 -15.14 -6.90
CA GLY A 64 -10.43 -14.83 -6.66
C GLY A 64 -9.44 -15.71 -7.41
N HIS A 65 -9.20 -15.42 -8.69
CA HIS A 65 -7.90 -15.67 -9.34
C HIS A 65 -7.36 -17.11 -9.40
N SER A 66 -8.22 -18.14 -9.40
CA SER A 66 -7.81 -19.53 -9.58
C SER A 66 -8.64 -20.26 -10.64
N TYR A 67 -7.97 -20.96 -11.56
CA TYR A 67 -8.60 -21.92 -12.48
C TYR A 67 -8.36 -23.34 -11.97
N THR A 68 -9.42 -24.12 -11.85
CA THR A 68 -9.35 -25.56 -11.54
C THR A 68 -10.06 -26.37 -12.63
N ALA A 69 -9.41 -27.39 -13.17
CA ALA A 69 -10.00 -28.29 -14.18
C ALA A 69 -9.55 -29.74 -13.98
N VAL A 70 -10.42 -30.71 -14.28
CA VAL A 70 -10.16 -32.15 -14.07
C VAL A 70 -10.03 -32.88 -15.41
N PHE A 71 -9.07 -33.79 -15.52
CA PHE A 71 -8.74 -34.56 -16.73
C PHE A 71 -8.54 -36.04 -16.40
N SER A 72 -8.80 -36.92 -17.37
CA SER A 72 -8.68 -38.37 -17.20
C SER A 72 -7.24 -38.86 -17.34
N THR A 73 -6.37 -38.10 -18.01
CA THR A 73 -4.97 -38.46 -18.21
C THR A 73 -4.03 -37.31 -17.87
N LYS A 74 -2.80 -37.65 -17.46
CA LYS A 74 -1.76 -36.66 -17.15
C LYS A 74 -1.41 -35.81 -18.38
N GLY A 75 -1.32 -36.44 -19.55
CA GLY A 75 -0.97 -35.74 -20.80
C GLY A 75 -1.98 -34.66 -21.19
N GLU A 76 -3.29 -34.94 -21.01
CA GLU A 76 -4.34 -33.95 -21.22
C GLU A 76 -4.25 -32.79 -20.22
N ALA A 77 -4.00 -33.10 -18.95
CA ALA A 77 -3.84 -32.10 -17.90
C ALA A 77 -2.63 -31.18 -18.16
N ASP A 78 -1.47 -31.74 -18.53
CA ASP A 78 -0.25 -30.98 -18.82
C ASP A 78 -0.45 -30.06 -20.05
N ALA A 79 -1.09 -30.57 -21.11
CA ALA A 79 -1.41 -29.79 -22.30
C ALA A 79 -2.43 -28.67 -22.00
N ALA A 80 -3.41 -28.93 -21.14
CA ALA A 80 -4.36 -27.92 -20.69
C ALA A 80 -3.68 -26.84 -19.83
N LEU A 81 -2.82 -27.24 -18.88
CA LEU A 81 -2.07 -26.31 -18.04
C LEU A 81 -1.23 -25.35 -18.90
N LYS A 82 -0.51 -25.88 -19.89
CA LYS A 82 0.28 -25.05 -20.80
C LYS A 82 -0.58 -24.03 -21.53
N ARG A 83 -1.70 -24.45 -22.13
CA ARG A 83 -2.63 -23.55 -22.84
C ARG A 83 -3.21 -22.47 -21.93
N MET A 84 -3.58 -22.82 -20.70
CA MET A 84 -4.11 -21.87 -19.73
C MET A 84 -3.06 -20.82 -19.36
N VAL A 85 -1.83 -21.23 -19.06
CA VAL A 85 -0.72 -20.34 -18.75
C VAL A 85 -0.42 -19.40 -19.92
N ASP A 86 -0.30 -19.93 -21.13
CA ASP A 86 -0.03 -19.13 -22.33
C ASP A 86 -1.14 -18.09 -22.56
N THR A 87 -2.40 -18.50 -22.37
CA THR A 87 -3.58 -17.60 -22.50
C THR A 87 -3.53 -16.47 -21.48
N LEU A 88 -3.28 -16.80 -20.21
CA LEU A 88 -3.21 -15.83 -19.12
C LEU A 88 -2.07 -14.83 -19.33
N VAL A 89 -0.88 -15.32 -19.69
CA VAL A 89 0.28 -14.47 -19.99
C VAL A 89 -0.01 -13.56 -21.17
N ASN A 90 -0.63 -14.06 -22.24
CA ASN A 90 -1.04 -13.24 -23.39
C ASN A 90 -2.10 -12.18 -23.06
N GLN A 91 -2.90 -12.41 -22.02
CA GLN A 91 -3.86 -11.44 -21.46
C GLN A 91 -3.20 -10.44 -20.48
N GLY A 92 -1.88 -10.51 -20.29
CA GLY A 92 -1.15 -9.66 -19.35
C GLY A 92 -1.35 -10.06 -17.87
N ALA A 93 -1.80 -11.29 -17.61
CA ALA A 93 -1.87 -11.81 -16.25
C ALA A 93 -0.49 -12.23 -15.74
N LEU A 94 -0.25 -12.03 -14.44
CA LEU A 94 0.86 -12.64 -13.74
C LEU A 94 0.44 -14.01 -13.21
N VAL A 95 1.05 -15.09 -13.69
CA VAL A 95 0.84 -16.43 -13.13
C VAL A 95 1.64 -16.54 -11.83
N LEU A 96 0.94 -16.75 -10.72
CA LEU A 96 1.51 -16.84 -9.37
C LEU A 96 1.89 -18.28 -9.04
N ASN A 97 1.05 -19.22 -9.45
CA ASN A 97 1.27 -20.65 -9.22
C ASN A 97 0.57 -21.48 -10.29
N LYS A 98 1.13 -22.65 -10.58
CA LYS A 98 0.56 -23.59 -11.54
C LYS A 98 0.97 -25.01 -11.19
N ARG A 99 0.03 -25.95 -11.22
CA ARG A 99 0.33 -27.36 -10.97
C ARG A 99 -0.69 -28.31 -11.54
N VAL A 100 -0.28 -29.56 -11.69
CA VAL A 100 -1.15 -30.71 -11.95
C VAL A 100 -1.06 -31.66 -10.76
N MET A 101 -2.20 -32.03 -10.18
CA MET A 101 -2.29 -32.95 -9.05
C MET A 101 -3.02 -34.22 -9.47
N GLY A 102 -2.50 -35.40 -9.11
CA GLY A 102 -3.25 -36.65 -9.26
C GLY A 102 -4.20 -36.86 -8.08
N ALA A 103 -5.45 -37.20 -8.34
CA ALA A 103 -6.45 -37.55 -7.33
C ALA A 103 -7.40 -38.62 -7.88
N ASP A 104 -7.44 -39.80 -7.24
CA ASP A 104 -8.42 -40.87 -7.48
C ASP A 104 -8.59 -41.26 -8.97
N GLY A 105 -7.47 -41.43 -9.68
CA GLY A 105 -7.48 -41.79 -11.11
C GLY A 105 -7.77 -40.63 -12.07
N SER A 106 -7.88 -39.41 -11.57
CA SER A 106 -8.02 -38.16 -12.33
C SER A 106 -6.86 -37.20 -12.07
N TYR A 107 -6.71 -36.18 -12.91
CA TYR A 107 -5.70 -35.15 -12.82
C TYR A 107 -6.34 -33.77 -12.74
N VAL A 108 -6.01 -33.01 -11.69
CA VAL A 108 -6.55 -31.66 -11.45
C VAL A 108 -5.48 -30.62 -11.79
N VAL A 109 -5.76 -29.75 -12.75
CA VAL A 109 -4.95 -28.57 -13.07
C VAL A 109 -5.40 -27.43 -12.18
N ILE A 110 -4.47 -26.77 -11.49
CA ILE A 110 -4.70 -25.54 -10.73
C ILE A 110 -3.77 -24.45 -11.29
N VAL A 111 -4.33 -23.29 -11.65
CA VAL A 111 -3.57 -22.08 -12.03
C VAL A 111 -4.05 -20.91 -11.20
N GLU A 112 -3.17 -20.32 -10.41
CA GLU A 112 -3.44 -19.12 -9.61
C GLU A 112 -2.75 -17.92 -10.30
N TYR A 113 -3.49 -16.83 -10.56
CA TYR A 113 -3.01 -15.74 -11.42
C TYR A 113 -3.61 -14.37 -11.08
N ALA A 114 -2.89 -13.28 -11.29
CA ALA A 114 -3.41 -11.92 -11.15
C ALA A 114 -3.60 -11.25 -12.52
N LEU A 115 -4.85 -10.98 -12.92
CA LEU A 115 -5.17 -10.14 -14.10
C LEU A 115 -5.06 -8.68 -13.71
N GLN A 116 -4.16 -7.91 -14.37
CA GLN A 116 -3.90 -6.50 -14.09
C GLN A 116 -3.78 -6.21 -12.58
N PRO A 117 -2.58 -6.24 -11.96
CA PRO A 117 -2.42 -6.18 -10.52
C PRO A 117 -2.91 -4.86 -9.89
N SER A 118 -4.23 -4.73 -9.79
CA SER A 118 -5.02 -4.02 -8.79
C SER A 118 -5.14 -5.01 -7.63
N LEU A 119 -3.98 -5.35 -7.07
CA LEU A 119 -3.86 -6.28 -5.95
C LEU A 119 -4.33 -5.57 -4.68
N GLY A 120 -5.65 -5.38 -4.56
CA GLY A 120 -6.31 -4.95 -3.33
C GLY A 120 -6.38 -6.05 -2.26
N GLN A 121 -5.80 -7.23 -2.54
CA GLN A 121 -5.66 -8.31 -1.57
C GLN A 121 -4.27 -8.28 -0.92
N PHE A 122 -4.28 -8.06 0.39
CA PHE A 122 -3.11 -7.93 1.26
C PHE A 122 -2.29 -9.22 1.43
N ARG A 123 -2.91 -10.36 1.14
CA ARG A 123 -2.37 -11.69 1.39
C ARG A 123 -2.79 -12.63 0.28
N TYR A 124 -1.83 -13.17 -0.45
CA TYR A 124 -2.06 -14.32 -1.33
C TYR A 124 -1.98 -15.59 -0.48
N VAL A 125 -2.96 -16.48 -0.63
CA VAL A 125 -3.00 -17.77 0.05
C VAL A 125 -3.18 -18.85 -1.01
N SER A 126 -2.26 -19.80 -1.07
CA SER A 126 -2.33 -20.90 -2.02
C SER A 126 -3.40 -21.91 -1.62
N HIS A 127 -3.83 -22.72 -2.58
CA HIS A 127 -4.52 -23.98 -2.29
C HIS A 127 -3.64 -24.97 -1.50
N ASP A 128 -4.27 -25.98 -0.89
CA ASP A 128 -3.60 -27.03 -0.12
C ASP A 128 -2.62 -27.89 -0.94
N TYR A 129 -1.63 -28.42 -0.22
CA TYR A 129 -0.57 -29.32 -0.65
C TYR A 129 -0.53 -30.54 0.25
N ALA A 130 -0.16 -31.70 -0.31
CA ALA A 130 -0.05 -32.96 0.42
C ALA A 130 1.13 -33.03 1.40
N ASP A 131 2.11 -32.14 1.23
CA ASP A 131 3.29 -32.10 2.11
C ASP A 131 3.91 -30.70 2.12
N ARG A 132 4.72 -30.45 3.15
CA ARG A 132 5.37 -29.15 3.39
C ARG A 132 6.42 -28.82 2.33
N TYR A 133 7.11 -29.82 1.79
CA TYR A 133 8.20 -29.62 0.83
C TYR A 133 7.62 -29.12 -0.50
N THR A 134 6.54 -29.74 -0.99
CA THR A 134 5.86 -29.32 -2.21
C THR A 134 5.26 -27.92 -2.06
N ALA A 135 4.66 -27.60 -0.91
CA ALA A 135 4.17 -26.25 -0.61
C ALA A 135 5.30 -25.21 -0.64
N ALA A 136 6.46 -25.51 -0.05
CA ALA A 136 7.63 -24.64 -0.04
C ALA A 136 8.20 -24.44 -1.44
N GLN A 137 8.27 -25.50 -2.26
CA GLN A 137 8.75 -25.39 -3.64
C GLN A 137 7.86 -24.45 -4.47
N SER A 138 6.53 -24.62 -4.40
CA SER A 138 5.60 -23.73 -5.10
C SER A 138 5.66 -22.29 -4.59
N LEU A 139 5.90 -22.09 -3.29
CA LEU A 139 6.13 -20.76 -2.74
C LEU A 139 7.36 -20.08 -3.39
N TYR A 140 8.48 -20.78 -3.52
CA TYR A 140 9.69 -20.23 -4.17
C TYR A 140 9.47 -19.92 -5.65
N GLU A 141 8.74 -20.76 -6.38
CA GLU A 141 8.36 -20.51 -7.77
C GLU A 141 7.46 -19.26 -7.90
N CYS A 142 6.53 -19.07 -6.96
CA CYS A 142 5.70 -17.88 -6.86
C CYS A 142 6.55 -16.63 -6.58
N MET A 143 7.49 -16.69 -5.63
CA MET A 143 8.40 -15.59 -5.30
C MET A 143 9.29 -15.20 -6.49
N ASP A 144 9.78 -16.17 -7.26
CA ASP A 144 10.55 -15.92 -8.49
C ASP A 144 9.70 -15.24 -9.56
N SER A 145 8.43 -15.65 -9.70
CA SER A 145 7.48 -15.03 -10.63
C SER A 145 7.17 -13.58 -10.24
N LEU A 146 6.96 -13.31 -8.95
CA LEU A 146 6.79 -11.95 -8.41
C LEU A 146 8.03 -11.09 -8.66
N LYS A 147 9.23 -11.64 -8.43
CA LYS A 147 10.51 -10.96 -8.67
C LYS A 147 10.69 -10.60 -10.15
N LYS A 148 10.37 -11.52 -11.07
CA LYS A 148 10.40 -11.28 -12.53
C LYS A 148 9.41 -10.19 -12.96
N ALA A 149 8.27 -10.09 -12.27
CA ALA A 149 7.27 -9.05 -12.49
C ALA A 149 7.57 -7.73 -11.76
N ASN A 150 8.73 -7.61 -11.10
CA ASN A 150 9.10 -6.46 -10.26
C ASN A 150 8.05 -6.15 -9.17
N ILE A 151 7.43 -7.19 -8.60
CA ILE A 151 6.50 -7.09 -7.47
C ILE A 151 7.23 -7.49 -6.20
N THR A 152 7.29 -6.55 -5.24
CA THR A 152 7.87 -6.81 -3.93
C THR A 152 6.86 -7.55 -3.04
N TYR A 153 7.28 -8.65 -2.44
CA TYR A 153 6.57 -9.31 -1.34
C TYR A 153 7.20 -8.91 0.00
N LEU A 154 6.40 -8.88 1.05
CA LEU A 154 6.79 -8.49 2.40
C LEU A 154 7.17 -9.70 3.22
N SER A 155 6.26 -10.66 3.34
CA SER A 155 6.48 -11.90 4.08
C SER A 155 6.01 -13.10 3.28
N TYR A 156 6.48 -14.26 3.68
CA TYR A 156 5.96 -15.54 3.24
C TYR A 156 6.02 -16.54 4.38
N ASN A 157 5.12 -17.53 4.33
CA ASN A 157 5.20 -18.66 5.23
C ASN A 157 4.44 -19.87 4.66
N VAL A 158 4.85 -21.07 5.07
CA VAL A 158 4.15 -22.33 4.79
C VAL A 158 3.47 -22.77 6.08
N TYR A 159 2.15 -22.76 6.05
CA TYR A 159 1.28 -23.12 7.16
C TYR A 159 0.79 -24.55 7.02
N LYS A 160 0.52 -25.18 8.16
CA LYS A 160 -0.21 -26.45 8.23
C LYS A 160 -1.71 -26.15 8.26
N VAL A 161 -2.51 -26.90 7.50
CA VAL A 161 -3.98 -26.77 7.51
C VAL A 161 -4.51 -27.27 8.85
N ALA A 162 -5.28 -26.44 9.55
CA ALA A 162 -5.87 -26.80 10.83
C ALA A 162 -6.76 -28.05 10.69
N GLY A 163 -6.59 -29.01 11.61
CA GLY A 163 -7.35 -30.26 11.59
C GLY A 163 -6.90 -31.29 10.54
N SER A 164 -5.85 -31.01 9.76
CA SER A 164 -5.28 -31.98 8.83
C SER A 164 -3.84 -32.34 9.21
N PRO A 165 -3.50 -33.63 9.37
CA PRO A 165 -2.13 -34.04 9.69
C PRO A 165 -1.16 -33.78 8.53
N ASP A 166 -1.65 -33.82 7.29
CA ASP A 166 -0.82 -33.92 6.08
C ASP A 166 -1.24 -32.91 5.00
N ARG A 167 -1.78 -31.75 5.39
CA ARG A 167 -2.10 -30.68 4.43
C ARG A 167 -1.38 -29.40 4.81
N TYR A 168 -0.80 -28.74 3.81
CA TYR A 168 -0.06 -27.48 3.96
C TYR A 168 -0.54 -26.47 2.94
N TYR A 169 -0.42 -25.18 3.22
CA TYR A 169 -0.63 -24.10 2.26
C TYR A 169 0.45 -23.04 2.50
N PHE A 170 0.72 -22.18 1.53
CA PHE A 170 1.59 -21.04 1.74
C PHE A 170 0.81 -19.74 1.62
N ALA A 171 1.27 -18.71 2.33
CA ALA A 171 0.78 -17.36 2.14
C ALA A 171 1.94 -16.39 1.85
N LEU A 172 1.63 -15.34 1.12
CA LEU A 172 2.52 -14.25 0.75
C LEU A 172 1.85 -12.91 1.08
N GLY A 173 2.52 -12.06 1.85
CA GLY A 173 2.14 -10.65 2.00
C GLY A 173 2.71 -9.85 0.82
N LEU A 174 1.89 -9.07 0.10
CA LEU A 174 2.33 -8.29 -1.07
C LEU A 174 2.39 -6.78 -0.76
N LEU A 175 3.45 -6.10 -1.20
CA LEU A 175 3.70 -4.69 -0.89
C LEU A 175 2.73 -3.73 -1.61
N LYS A 176 2.25 -4.08 -2.82
CA LYS A 176 1.42 -3.17 -3.64
C LYS A 176 0.01 -2.95 -3.06
N ALA A 177 -0.44 -3.82 -2.15
CA ALA A 177 -1.74 -3.73 -1.49
C ALA A 177 -1.83 -2.63 -0.40
N TRP A 178 -0.74 -1.93 -0.11
CA TRP A 178 -0.66 -1.05 1.06
C TRP A 178 -1.24 0.36 0.88
N GLU A 179 -2.08 0.59 -0.13
CA GLU A 179 -2.72 1.90 -0.38
C GLU A 179 -3.58 2.41 0.79
N THR A 180 -3.84 1.58 1.80
CA THR A 180 -4.42 1.99 3.07
C THR A 180 -3.33 2.27 4.11
N ASN A 181 -3.06 3.56 4.41
CA ASN A 181 -2.57 4.22 5.65
C ASN A 181 -1.76 3.50 6.76
N ALA A 182 -1.35 2.25 6.60
CA ALA A 182 -0.75 1.46 7.66
C ALA A 182 0.72 1.89 7.83
N ARG A 183 1.01 2.46 9.01
CA ARG A 183 2.36 2.76 9.51
C ARG A 183 3.03 1.55 10.16
N GLU A 184 2.27 0.48 10.33
CA GLU A 184 2.64 -0.73 11.06
C GLU A 184 2.35 -1.96 10.19
N TYR A 185 3.28 -2.91 10.16
CA TYR A 185 3.07 -4.27 9.67
C TYR A 185 3.24 -5.26 10.79
N ARG A 186 2.30 -6.20 10.89
CA ARG A 186 2.38 -7.31 11.84
C ARG A 186 2.15 -8.60 11.08
N ASP A 187 2.97 -9.60 11.38
CA ASP A 187 2.78 -10.96 10.88
C ASP A 187 3.04 -11.97 12.02
N SER A 188 2.33 -13.10 11.99
CA SER A 188 2.39 -14.12 13.04
C SER A 188 2.07 -15.52 12.49
N GLY A 189 2.07 -16.53 13.37
CA GLY A 189 1.84 -17.92 12.98
C GLY A 189 3.11 -18.64 12.51
N TYR A 190 4.29 -18.16 12.91
CA TYR A 190 5.54 -18.86 12.62
C TYR A 190 5.70 -20.08 13.54
N GLY A 191 6.22 -21.18 12.99
CA GLY A 191 6.41 -22.43 13.75
C GLY A 191 7.45 -22.31 14.86
N ASP A 192 8.37 -21.36 14.75
CA ASP A 192 9.40 -21.05 15.74
C ASP A 192 9.89 -19.59 15.62
N GLU A 193 10.56 -19.10 16.65
CA GLU A 193 11.09 -17.72 16.71
C GLU A 193 12.17 -17.45 15.64
N GLY A 194 12.93 -18.46 15.22
CA GLY A 194 13.97 -18.34 14.21
C GLY A 194 13.41 -18.14 12.79
N LEU A 195 12.24 -18.71 12.49
CA LEU A 195 11.49 -18.43 11.26
C LEU A 195 10.90 -17.03 11.27
N ALA A 196 10.32 -16.59 12.39
CA ALA A 196 9.81 -15.22 12.54
C ALA A 196 10.93 -14.19 12.33
N TRP A 197 12.10 -14.40 12.95
CA TRP A 197 13.28 -13.53 12.79
C TRP A 197 13.82 -13.47 11.36
N ARG A 198 13.88 -14.60 10.66
CA ARG A 198 14.30 -14.63 9.26
C ARG A 198 13.34 -13.85 8.37
N SER A 199 12.04 -14.06 8.54
CA SER A 199 11.02 -13.32 7.80
C SER A 199 11.08 -11.83 8.11
N LEU A 200 11.23 -11.43 9.38
CA LEU A 200 11.40 -10.03 9.79
C LEU A 200 12.55 -9.34 9.05
N ASN A 201 13.74 -9.94 9.08
CA ASN A 201 14.92 -9.38 8.43
C ASN A 201 14.76 -9.27 6.91
N GLU A 202 14.13 -10.27 6.29
CA GLU A 202 13.84 -10.26 4.86
C GLU A 202 12.80 -9.18 4.50
N THR A 203 11.74 -9.02 5.30
CA THR A 203 10.74 -7.96 5.11
C THR A 203 11.39 -6.58 5.21
N VAL A 204 12.25 -6.36 6.22
CA VAL A 204 12.99 -5.09 6.38
C VAL A 204 13.90 -4.83 5.18
N ALA A 205 14.64 -5.83 4.71
CA ALA A 205 15.49 -5.69 3.53
C ALA A 205 14.69 -5.37 2.27
N ASN A 206 13.52 -5.99 2.09
CA ASN A 206 12.62 -5.73 0.96
C ASN A 206 12.02 -4.32 1.01
N LEU A 207 11.62 -3.84 2.20
CA LEU A 207 11.17 -2.46 2.40
C LEU A 207 12.28 -1.46 2.06
N GLN A 208 13.49 -1.68 2.58
CA GLN A 208 14.65 -0.82 2.30
C GLN A 208 15.01 -0.80 0.81
N LYS A 209 14.99 -1.96 0.14
CA LYS A 209 15.22 -2.07 -1.30
C LYS A 209 14.16 -1.34 -2.12
N ALA A 210 12.91 -1.31 -1.64
CA ALA A 210 11.83 -0.54 -2.23
C ALA A 210 11.92 0.97 -1.92
N GLY A 211 12.97 1.42 -1.22
CA GLY A 211 13.12 2.81 -0.79
C GLY A 211 12.11 3.19 0.29
N ILE A 212 11.68 2.27 1.15
CA ILE A 212 10.76 2.53 2.24
C ILE A 212 11.56 2.57 3.56
N PRO A 213 11.61 3.70 4.29
CA PRO A 213 12.34 3.80 5.55
C PRO A 213 11.62 2.99 6.61
N VAL A 214 12.36 2.06 7.22
CA VAL A 214 11.91 1.32 8.41
C VAL A 214 12.28 2.13 9.64
N LEU A 215 11.28 2.45 10.47
CA LEU A 215 11.44 3.25 11.70
C LEU A 215 11.85 2.37 12.88
N ALA A 216 11.18 1.24 13.03
CA ALA A 216 11.43 0.25 14.07
C ALA A 216 10.98 -1.12 13.59
N TYR A 217 11.60 -2.17 14.12
CA TYR A 217 11.17 -3.54 13.85
C TYR A 217 11.62 -4.44 15.00
N PHE A 218 10.78 -5.37 15.42
CA PHE A 218 11.08 -6.26 16.53
C PHE A 218 10.25 -7.55 16.46
N PRO A 219 10.76 -8.67 16.98
CA PRO A 219 9.95 -9.87 17.16
C PRO A 219 8.82 -9.61 18.16
N GLU A 220 7.65 -10.18 17.91
CA GLU A 220 6.51 -10.13 18.83
C GLU A 220 5.77 -11.47 18.84
N LYS A 221 4.84 -11.67 19.79
CA LYS A 221 3.93 -12.82 19.74
C LYS A 221 2.60 -12.40 19.16
N GLY A 222 2.06 -13.21 18.26
CA GLY A 222 0.70 -13.04 17.74
C GLY A 222 -0.36 -13.20 18.83
N ALA A 223 -1.61 -12.86 18.48
CA ALA A 223 -2.75 -12.98 19.40
C ALA A 223 -3.00 -14.42 19.89
N ASP A 224 -2.56 -15.41 19.12
CA ASP A 224 -2.60 -16.85 19.44
C ASP A 224 -1.34 -17.35 20.18
N GLY A 225 -0.44 -16.44 20.56
CA GLY A 225 0.82 -16.76 21.25
C GLY A 225 1.91 -17.32 20.32
N THR A 226 1.66 -17.46 19.03
CA THR A 226 2.66 -17.92 18.07
C THR A 226 3.73 -16.86 17.84
N PRO A 227 4.99 -17.25 17.57
CA PRO A 227 6.03 -16.31 17.14
C PRO A 227 5.57 -15.48 15.93
N GLY A 228 5.94 -14.20 15.93
CA GLY A 228 5.61 -13.18 14.93
C GLY A 228 6.58 -12.00 14.97
N PHE A 229 6.23 -10.92 14.28
CA PHE A 229 7.01 -9.68 14.29
C PHE A 229 6.16 -8.46 13.96
N HIS A 230 6.68 -7.29 14.38
CA HIS A 230 6.15 -5.97 14.11
C HIS A 230 7.18 -5.14 13.34
N ILE A 231 6.74 -4.35 12.37
CA ILE A 231 7.56 -3.37 11.64
C ILE A 231 6.81 -2.04 11.56
N ASP A 232 7.42 -0.98 12.09
CA ASP A 232 7.02 0.40 11.84
C ASP A 232 7.79 0.95 10.63
N PHE A 233 7.09 1.58 9.70
CA PHE A 233 7.74 2.19 8.53
C PHE A 233 6.97 3.40 7.98
N LEU A 234 7.67 4.17 7.14
CA LEU A 234 7.13 5.38 6.51
C LEU A 234 6.65 5.09 5.09
N LYS A 235 5.34 5.02 4.87
CA LYS A 235 4.75 5.07 3.52
C LYS A 235 4.52 6.53 3.09
N ASN A 236 4.69 6.81 1.79
CA ASN A 236 4.71 8.11 1.11
C ASN A 236 6.00 8.92 1.34
N TYR A 237 7.01 8.56 0.55
CA TYR A 237 8.26 9.29 0.37
C TYR A 237 8.11 10.68 -0.29
N GLN A 238 6.88 11.16 -0.52
CA GLN A 238 6.66 12.58 -0.84
C GLN A 238 6.81 13.47 0.40
N ASN A 239 6.91 12.89 1.59
CA ASN A 239 7.29 13.64 2.78
C ASN A 239 8.77 14.00 2.69
N GLU A 240 9.05 15.18 2.13
CA GLU A 240 10.39 15.73 2.14
C GLU A 240 10.85 15.91 3.60
N VAL A 241 12.01 15.35 3.93
CA VAL A 241 12.71 15.70 5.16
C VAL A 241 13.06 17.17 5.05
N ARG A 242 12.55 17.97 5.97
CA ARG A 242 12.76 19.41 5.98
C ARG A 242 13.55 19.77 7.21
N GLU A 243 14.60 20.51 6.97
CA GLU A 243 15.41 21.11 8.03
C GLU A 243 14.95 22.55 8.25
N TYR A 244 14.77 22.90 9.51
CA TYR A 244 14.50 24.26 9.95
C TYR A 244 15.54 24.66 10.99
N ALA A 245 16.04 25.89 10.92
CA ALA A 245 16.93 26.45 11.91
C ALA A 245 16.42 27.83 12.33
N LEU A 246 16.30 28.04 13.64
CA LEU A 246 16.06 29.37 14.21
C LEU A 246 17.33 29.83 14.91
N THR A 247 17.74 31.06 14.66
CA THR A 247 18.96 31.68 15.22
C THR A 247 18.65 33.04 15.85
N GLY A 248 19.58 33.55 16.67
CA GLY A 248 19.49 34.89 17.25
C GLY A 248 18.56 34.99 18.47
N LEU A 249 18.31 33.87 19.15
CA LEU A 249 17.59 33.85 20.42
C LEU A 249 18.50 34.35 21.55
N LYS A 250 17.91 34.86 22.63
CA LYS A 250 18.65 35.55 23.70
C LYS A 250 19.70 34.66 24.36
N ASP A 251 19.33 33.42 24.66
CA ASP A 251 20.15 32.46 25.39
C ASP A 251 19.67 31.01 25.17
N ALA A 252 20.40 30.06 25.77
CA ALA A 252 20.17 28.63 25.58
C ALA A 252 18.82 28.18 26.18
N GLY A 253 18.35 28.88 27.22
CA GLY A 253 17.07 28.60 27.85
C GLY A 253 15.89 29.05 26.99
N GLU A 254 16.01 30.19 26.31
CA GLU A 254 15.05 30.60 25.29
C GLU A 254 15.09 29.68 24.05
N ALA A 255 16.28 29.31 23.58
CA ALA A 255 16.43 28.34 22.48
C ALA A 255 15.78 26.99 22.79
N ARG A 256 16.00 26.47 24.00
CA ARG A 256 15.39 25.21 24.43
C ARG A 256 13.86 25.30 24.50
N ARG A 257 13.31 26.35 25.14
CA ARG A 257 11.85 26.52 25.25
C ARG A 257 11.18 26.67 23.89
N SER A 258 11.72 27.53 23.02
CA SER A 258 11.18 27.72 21.66
C SER A 258 11.24 26.41 20.85
N MET A 259 12.33 25.64 20.97
CA MET A 259 12.43 24.32 20.33
C MET A 259 11.40 23.32 20.88
N ASP A 260 11.21 23.23 22.20
CA ASP A 260 10.26 22.30 22.81
C ASP A 260 8.80 22.65 22.42
N GLU A 261 8.46 23.94 22.38
CA GLU A 261 7.16 24.42 21.87
C GLU A 261 6.95 24.09 20.39
N SER A 262 8.00 24.26 19.58
CA SER A 262 8.01 23.94 18.14
C SER A 262 7.75 22.46 17.90
N VAL A 263 8.43 21.58 18.64
CA VAL A 263 8.22 20.12 18.58
C VAL A 263 6.79 19.77 18.99
N ALA A 264 6.26 20.39 20.05
CA ALA A 264 4.88 20.15 20.49
C ALA A 264 3.85 20.60 19.45
N ASN A 265 4.06 21.74 18.78
CA ASN A 265 3.17 22.23 17.73
C ASN A 265 3.20 21.34 16.49
N LEU A 266 4.39 20.89 16.07
CA LEU A 266 4.53 19.91 14.98
C LEU A 266 3.83 18.59 15.31
N ALA A 267 4.01 18.08 16.54
CA ALA A 267 3.34 16.85 16.97
C ALA A 267 1.81 16.98 16.95
N LYS A 268 1.24 18.10 17.45
CA LYS A 268 -0.20 18.39 17.38
C LYS A 268 -0.73 18.43 15.94
N ALA A 269 0.12 18.81 14.99
CA ALA A 269 -0.20 18.85 13.57
C ALA A 269 -0.04 17.51 12.84
N GLY A 270 0.32 16.44 13.55
CA GLY A 270 0.60 15.13 12.97
C GLY A 270 1.92 15.07 12.19
N VAL A 271 2.82 16.03 12.41
CA VAL A 271 4.15 16.08 11.79
C VAL A 271 5.16 15.33 12.66
N THR A 272 5.86 14.38 12.04
CA THR A 272 6.88 13.58 12.72
C THR A 272 8.19 14.35 12.75
N VAL A 273 8.66 14.72 13.95
CA VAL A 273 10.00 15.27 14.15
C VAL A 273 11.01 14.12 14.23
N LEU A 274 11.99 14.12 13.32
CA LEU A 274 13.05 13.11 13.23
C LEU A 274 14.23 13.43 14.15
N SER A 275 14.59 14.71 14.24
CA SER A 275 15.64 15.16 15.14
C SER A 275 15.43 16.61 15.53
N TYR A 276 15.93 16.98 16.70
CA TYR A 276 15.96 18.35 17.18
C TYR A 276 17.17 18.56 18.06
N ARG A 277 17.80 19.73 17.95
CA ARG A 277 18.99 20.09 18.74
C ARG A 277 19.01 21.57 19.03
N ALA A 278 18.97 21.92 20.32
CA ALA A 278 19.24 23.27 20.79
C ALA A 278 20.75 23.53 20.87
N GLN A 279 21.12 24.78 20.61
CA GLN A 279 22.46 25.36 20.77
C GLN A 279 22.35 26.60 21.67
N LYS A 280 23.43 27.39 21.78
CA LYS A 280 23.49 28.52 22.72
C LYS A 280 22.42 29.59 22.47
N ASP A 281 22.11 29.90 21.22
CA ASP A 281 21.24 31.00 20.79
C ASP A 281 20.37 30.60 19.58
N SER A 282 20.27 29.30 19.34
CA SER A 282 19.70 28.74 18.13
C SER A 282 19.25 27.31 18.34
N TYR A 283 18.44 26.77 17.43
CA TYR A 283 18.16 25.34 17.36
C TYR A 283 17.94 24.91 15.91
N LYS A 284 18.05 23.60 15.69
CA LYS A 284 17.71 22.95 14.42
C LYS A 284 16.66 21.87 14.65
N LEU A 285 15.73 21.74 13.71
CA LEU A 285 14.73 20.68 13.63
C LEU A 285 14.87 19.98 12.28
N ALA A 286 14.75 18.66 12.25
CA ALA A 286 14.48 17.88 11.04
C ALA A 286 13.16 17.16 11.21
N PHE A 287 12.23 17.31 10.28
CA PHE A 287 10.89 16.73 10.38
C PHE A 287 10.33 16.33 9.01
N LEU A 288 9.33 15.46 9.02
CA LEU A 288 8.64 14.96 7.84
C LEU A 288 7.37 15.76 7.59
N ILE A 289 7.32 16.48 6.48
CA ILE A 289 6.13 17.25 6.12
C ILE A 289 5.17 16.36 5.32
N PRO A 290 3.88 16.24 5.71
CA PRO A 290 2.89 15.56 4.89
C PRO A 290 2.70 16.28 3.54
N ASP A 291 2.49 15.48 2.50
CA ASP A 291 2.43 15.88 1.09
C ASP A 291 1.68 17.21 0.81
N GLN A 292 2.21 18.02 -0.12
CA GLN A 292 1.76 19.38 -0.53
C GLN A 292 1.94 20.57 0.44
N ARG A 293 2.44 20.34 1.66
CA ARG A 293 2.79 21.46 2.57
C ARG A 293 4.24 21.91 2.37
N ALA A 294 4.49 23.20 2.57
CA ALA A 294 5.83 23.77 2.61
C ALA A 294 6.04 24.55 3.90
N VAL A 295 7.30 24.68 4.30
CA VAL A 295 7.68 25.62 5.36
C VAL A 295 7.75 27.02 4.75
N GLY A 296 6.82 27.87 5.14
CA GLY A 296 6.94 29.32 4.95
C GLY A 296 7.76 29.92 6.08
N VAL A 297 8.65 30.85 5.77
CA VAL A 297 9.36 31.66 6.76
C VAL A 297 9.05 33.13 6.49
N TYR A 298 8.56 33.80 7.52
CA TYR A 298 8.38 35.26 7.51
C TYR A 298 9.42 35.89 8.41
N ASP A 299 10.22 36.77 7.84
CA ASP A 299 11.13 37.66 8.56
C ASP A 299 10.52 39.07 8.59
N SER A 300 10.27 39.59 9.78
CA SER A 300 9.76 40.95 9.93
C SER A 300 10.82 41.97 9.56
N ARG A 301 10.37 43.16 9.17
CA ARG A 301 11.22 44.35 9.15
C ARG A 301 11.68 44.70 10.58
N PRO A 302 12.79 45.46 10.75
CA PRO A 302 13.26 45.89 12.08
C PRO A 302 12.29 46.85 12.78
N TRP A 303 12.17 46.69 14.09
CA TRP A 303 11.39 47.47 15.05
C TRP A 303 12.33 48.23 15.98
N SER A 304 11.84 49.34 16.53
CA SER A 304 12.62 50.18 17.44
C SER A 304 12.85 49.51 18.80
N THR A 305 11.86 48.74 19.27
CA THR A 305 11.95 48.04 20.56
C THR A 305 11.64 46.55 20.44
N ALA A 306 12.22 45.76 21.33
CA ALA A 306 11.94 44.33 21.43
C ALA A 306 10.47 44.05 21.77
N TRP A 307 9.84 44.94 22.54
CA TRP A 307 8.44 44.80 22.95
C TRP A 307 7.49 44.94 21.76
N GLU A 308 7.69 45.93 20.88
CA GLU A 308 6.88 46.10 19.67
C GLU A 308 7.01 44.89 18.72
N ALA A 309 8.25 44.42 18.51
CA ALA A 309 8.49 43.22 17.71
C ALA A 309 7.76 42.00 18.30
N ARG A 310 7.82 41.81 19.62
CA ARG A 310 7.17 40.69 20.31
C ARG A 310 5.65 40.79 20.27
N SER A 311 5.08 41.96 20.54
CA SER A 311 3.63 42.19 20.50
C SER A 311 3.08 41.89 19.11
N THR A 312 3.77 42.35 18.06
CA THR A 312 3.35 42.10 16.67
C THR A 312 3.49 40.62 16.30
N MET A 313 4.55 39.95 16.74
CA MET A 313 4.72 38.52 16.57
C MET A 313 3.58 37.73 17.24
N ASP A 314 3.21 38.07 18.47
CA ASP A 314 2.13 37.39 19.20
C ASP A 314 0.77 37.54 18.49
N GLU A 315 0.52 38.68 17.83
CA GLU A 315 -0.65 38.86 16.97
C GLU A 315 -0.59 38.00 15.70
N ALA A 316 0.56 37.96 15.02
CA ALA A 316 0.76 37.12 13.85
C ALA A 316 0.54 35.62 14.19
N LEU A 317 1.02 35.17 15.35
CA LEU A 317 0.80 33.80 15.84
C LEU A 317 -0.69 33.50 16.07
N LYS A 318 -1.46 34.47 16.60
CA LYS A 318 -2.92 34.33 16.75
C LYS A 318 -3.61 34.23 15.39
N ASP A 319 -3.20 35.04 14.42
CA ASP A 319 -3.80 35.04 13.09
C ASP A 319 -3.45 33.75 12.30
N LEU A 320 -2.21 33.25 12.42
CA LEU A 320 -1.82 31.93 11.90
C LEU A 320 -2.65 30.80 12.51
N ALA A 321 -2.82 30.81 13.84
CA ALA A 321 -3.61 29.81 14.54
C ALA A 321 -5.08 29.84 14.12
N LYS A 322 -5.69 31.03 13.98
CA LYS A 322 -7.05 31.20 13.47
C LYS A 322 -7.21 30.67 12.04
N ALA A 323 -6.18 30.82 11.21
CA ALA A 323 -6.16 30.30 9.85
C ALA A 323 -5.85 28.79 9.77
N GLY A 324 -5.64 28.11 10.91
CA GLY A 324 -5.32 26.69 10.96
C GLY A 324 -3.90 26.35 10.47
N LEU A 325 -3.01 27.34 10.40
CA LEU A 325 -1.62 27.14 10.02
C LEU A 325 -0.81 26.69 11.23
N VAL A 326 0.13 25.76 11.00
CA VAL A 326 0.93 25.16 12.06
C VAL A 326 2.21 25.94 12.20
N VAL A 327 2.45 26.54 13.36
CA VAL A 327 3.70 27.25 13.64
C VAL A 327 4.81 26.24 13.90
N VAL A 328 5.85 26.27 13.06
CA VAL A 328 7.06 25.45 13.14
C VAL A 328 8.04 26.01 14.15
N GLY A 329 8.13 27.34 14.25
CA GLY A 329 9.04 28.02 15.15
C GLY A 329 8.91 29.53 15.05
N TYR A 330 9.29 30.25 16.10
CA TYR A 330 9.23 31.71 16.12
C TYR A 330 10.21 32.27 17.15
N GLY A 331 10.63 33.52 16.95
CA GLY A 331 11.51 34.21 17.88
C GLY A 331 11.78 35.66 17.51
N VAL A 332 12.21 36.44 18.51
CA VAL A 332 12.68 37.83 18.34
C VAL A 332 14.20 37.83 18.43
N SER A 333 14.85 38.55 17.52
CA SER A 333 16.30 38.69 17.44
C SER A 333 16.68 40.15 17.22
N THR A 334 17.93 40.51 17.51
CA THR A 334 18.48 41.84 17.20
C THR A 334 18.77 41.95 15.70
N ALA A 335 18.52 43.12 15.11
CA ALA A 335 18.81 43.42 13.71
C ALA A 335 19.32 44.86 13.56
N GLY A 336 20.65 45.01 13.43
CA GLY A 336 21.29 46.33 13.46
C GLY A 336 21.05 47.01 14.82
N GLU A 337 20.50 48.22 14.78
CA GLU A 337 20.13 48.99 15.99
C GLU A 337 18.73 48.64 16.53
N GLY A 338 17.99 47.76 15.84
CA GLY A 338 16.61 47.41 16.20
C GLY A 338 16.42 45.92 16.48
N TYR A 339 15.15 45.51 16.44
CA TYR A 339 14.71 44.14 16.70
C TYR A 339 13.85 43.62 15.56
N LYS A 340 13.99 42.37 15.15
CA LYS A 340 13.09 41.73 14.19
C LYS A 340 12.56 40.44 14.79
N PHE A 341 11.41 39.98 14.30
CA PHE A 341 10.93 38.66 14.63
C PHE A 341 10.86 37.78 13.38
N GLN A 342 11.01 36.48 13.58
CA GLN A 342 10.83 35.47 12.55
C GLN A 342 9.69 34.54 12.97
N VAL A 343 8.86 34.13 12.02
CA VAL A 343 7.86 33.07 12.20
C VAL A 343 7.97 32.08 11.05
N ALA A 344 8.22 30.81 11.37
CA ALA A 344 8.14 29.71 10.44
C ALA A 344 6.84 28.94 10.64
N PHE A 345 6.17 28.57 9.55
CA PHE A 345 4.87 27.90 9.59
C PHE A 345 4.72 26.90 8.44
N LEU A 346 3.85 25.89 8.62
CA LEU A 346 3.44 24.97 7.56
C LEU A 346 2.18 25.49 6.89
N GLY A 347 2.32 25.80 5.60
CA GLY A 347 1.23 26.21 4.74
C GLY A 347 1.25 25.48 3.41
N GLU A 348 0.36 25.85 2.49
CA GLU A 348 0.44 25.40 1.11
C GLU A 348 1.70 25.98 0.44
N ALA A 349 2.34 25.23 -0.47
CA ALA A 349 3.59 25.60 -1.13
C ALA A 349 3.61 26.96 -1.86
N TYR A 350 2.44 27.58 -2.06
CA TYR A 350 2.28 28.85 -2.78
C TYR A 350 1.88 30.03 -1.88
N GLN A 351 1.82 29.86 -0.56
CA GLN A 351 1.61 30.98 0.34
C GLN A 351 2.88 31.83 0.42
N LYS A 352 2.92 32.89 -0.37
CA LYS A 352 3.96 33.93 -0.29
C LYS A 352 3.46 35.09 0.56
N THR A 353 4.32 35.61 1.41
CA THR A 353 4.13 36.90 2.07
C THR A 353 4.04 37.99 1.01
N ARG A 354 3.07 38.88 1.17
CA ARG A 354 2.89 40.10 0.38
C ARG A 354 2.88 41.29 1.31
N SER A 355 3.25 42.45 0.77
CA SER A 355 3.21 43.71 1.50
C SER A 355 2.24 44.65 0.80
N TYR A 356 1.31 45.21 1.57
CA TYR A 356 0.52 46.37 1.18
C TYR A 356 1.18 47.62 1.77
N ARG A 357 1.23 48.71 1.01
CA ARG A 357 1.70 50.02 1.46
C ARG A 357 0.64 51.06 1.10
N SER A 358 0.26 51.88 2.07
CA SER A 358 -0.69 52.96 1.87
C SER A 358 -0.08 54.14 1.11
N GLU A 359 -0.94 55.08 0.73
CA GLU A 359 -0.55 56.44 0.41
C GLU A 359 -0.01 57.17 1.66
N THR A 360 0.46 58.41 1.48
CA THR A 360 0.98 59.24 2.57
C THR A 360 -0.12 60.07 3.22
N PHE A 361 -0.02 60.22 4.54
CA PHE A 361 -0.87 61.02 5.40
C PHE A 361 -0.06 62.15 6.04
N GLU A 362 -0.69 63.30 6.25
CA GLU A 362 -0.07 64.42 6.95
C GLU A 362 0.04 64.16 8.46
N PHE A 363 -0.94 63.42 9.02
CA PHE A 363 -1.03 63.16 10.45
C PHE A 363 -0.88 61.69 10.82
N LEU A 364 -0.10 61.43 11.88
CA LEU A 364 0.14 60.08 12.41
C LEU A 364 -1.17 59.38 12.84
N TYR A 365 -2.13 60.11 13.43
CA TYR A 365 -3.37 59.50 13.91
C TYR A 365 -4.25 59.02 12.74
N GLU A 366 -4.25 59.72 11.61
CA GLU A 366 -5.00 59.33 10.40
C GLU A 366 -4.41 58.06 9.79
N ALA A 367 -3.08 58.02 9.65
CA ALA A 367 -2.38 56.82 9.17
C ALA A 367 -2.66 55.59 10.06
N ARG A 368 -2.74 55.78 11.39
CA ARG A 368 -3.07 54.69 12.34
C ARG A 368 -4.52 54.23 12.20
N GLN A 369 -5.46 55.17 12.13
CA GLN A 369 -6.88 54.83 11.98
C GLN A 369 -7.12 54.04 10.68
N GLU A 370 -6.60 54.51 9.56
CA GLU A 370 -6.76 53.81 8.28
C GLU A 370 -6.06 52.44 8.28
N MET A 371 -4.87 52.34 8.90
CA MET A 371 -4.18 51.06 9.08
C MET A 371 -5.02 50.04 9.83
N ASP A 372 -5.64 50.44 10.95
CA ASP A 372 -6.49 49.56 11.76
C ASP A 372 -7.72 49.09 10.98
N GLU A 373 -8.34 49.97 10.19
CA GLU A 373 -9.44 49.63 9.30
C GLU A 373 -9.02 48.63 8.22
N VAL A 374 -7.87 48.85 7.57
CA VAL A 374 -7.33 47.95 6.53
C VAL A 374 -6.99 46.59 7.11
N VAL A 375 -6.32 46.54 8.26
CA VAL A 375 -6.00 45.29 8.97
C VAL A 375 -7.28 44.55 9.33
N GLY A 376 -8.30 45.26 9.82
CA GLY A 376 -9.63 44.69 10.09
C GLY A 376 -10.28 44.09 8.84
N ARG A 377 -10.26 44.81 7.71
CA ARG A 377 -10.77 44.32 6.42
C ARG A 377 -10.00 43.09 5.94
N MET A 378 -8.67 43.10 5.99
CA MET A 378 -7.84 41.94 5.59
C MET A 378 -8.16 40.69 6.42
N ARG A 379 -8.28 40.84 7.75
CA ARG A 379 -8.68 39.75 8.64
C ARG A 379 -10.11 39.28 8.33
N GLY A 380 -11.04 40.19 8.03
CA GLY A 380 -12.40 39.88 7.61
C GLY A 380 -12.48 39.08 6.30
N LEU A 381 -11.51 39.29 5.39
CA LEU A 381 -11.34 38.51 4.16
C LEU A 381 -10.62 37.16 4.37
N GLY A 382 -10.24 36.85 5.61
CA GLY A 382 -9.52 35.61 5.94
C GLY A 382 -8.04 35.63 5.53
N LEU A 383 -7.45 36.81 5.33
CA LEU A 383 -6.01 36.95 5.16
C LEU A 383 -5.32 36.85 6.53
N VAL A 384 -4.13 36.26 6.56
CA VAL A 384 -3.30 36.20 7.77
C VAL A 384 -2.41 37.44 7.77
N VAL A 385 -2.60 38.33 8.74
CA VAL A 385 -1.75 39.51 8.91
C VAL A 385 -0.50 39.10 9.69
N MET A 386 0.66 39.27 9.07
CA MET A 386 1.98 38.89 9.61
C MET A 386 2.64 40.04 10.35
N SER A 387 2.48 41.28 9.87
CA SER A 387 2.86 42.49 10.60
C SER A 387 2.13 43.70 10.02
N TYR A 388 2.04 44.77 10.81
CA TYR A 388 1.55 46.07 10.34
C TYR A 388 2.18 47.19 11.17
N ARG A 389 2.45 48.33 10.54
CA ARG A 389 3.04 49.49 11.23
C ARG A 389 2.89 50.77 10.43
N VAL A 390 2.87 51.89 11.14
CA VAL A 390 3.06 53.22 10.55
C VAL A 390 4.55 53.56 10.51
N GLU A 391 5.01 54.03 9.36
CA GLU A 391 6.35 54.51 9.07
C GLU A 391 6.28 55.99 8.63
N GLY A 392 7.42 56.68 8.63
CA GLY A 392 7.53 58.08 8.24
C GLY A 392 7.87 59.01 9.40
N ASP A 393 8.21 60.25 9.06
CA ASP A 393 8.58 61.31 9.98
C ASP A 393 7.98 62.66 9.54
N ALA A 394 7.96 63.62 10.48
CA ALA A 394 7.75 65.05 10.25
C ALA A 394 6.71 65.44 9.16
N GLY A 395 5.45 64.98 9.30
CA GLY A 395 4.35 65.40 8.42
C GLY A 395 4.18 64.56 7.15
N THR A 396 4.88 63.44 7.04
CA THR A 396 4.66 62.45 5.97
C THR A 396 4.68 61.04 6.56
N PHE A 397 3.50 60.51 6.86
CA PHE A 397 3.30 59.18 7.43
C PHE A 397 2.71 58.24 6.39
N PHE A 398 3.04 56.96 6.43
CA PHE A 398 2.36 55.92 5.65
C PHE A 398 2.37 54.64 6.46
N PHE A 399 1.51 53.67 6.16
CA PHE A 399 1.56 52.38 6.82
C PHE A 399 1.84 51.25 5.85
N ALA A 400 2.40 50.18 6.38
CA ALA A 400 2.65 48.94 5.67
C ALA A 400 2.01 47.78 6.42
N VAL A 401 1.45 46.83 5.67
CA VAL A 401 0.87 45.58 6.20
C VAL A 401 1.48 44.41 5.43
N ASP A 402 2.18 43.52 6.13
CA ASP A 402 2.63 42.25 5.59
C ASP A 402 1.58 41.18 5.87
N TYR A 403 1.20 40.39 4.87
CA TYR A 403 0.15 39.39 4.99
C TYR A 403 0.40 38.15 4.12
N LEU A 404 -0.21 37.03 4.47
CA LEU A 404 -0.24 35.82 3.64
C LEU A 404 -1.52 35.80 2.80
N GLY A 405 -1.36 35.74 1.49
CA GLY A 405 -2.48 35.56 0.56
C GLY A 405 -2.99 34.12 0.57
N ARG A 406 -4.31 33.93 0.53
CA ARG A 406 -4.89 32.63 0.22
C ARG A 406 -4.78 32.38 -1.29
N ARG A 407 -4.62 31.10 -1.70
CA ARG A 407 -4.54 30.73 -3.12
C ARG A 407 -5.76 31.29 -3.86
N GLY A 408 -5.51 32.07 -4.92
CA GLY A 408 -6.57 32.72 -5.73
C GLY A 408 -7.05 34.09 -5.24
N TYR A 409 -6.54 34.61 -4.13
CA TYR A 409 -6.86 35.97 -3.64
C TYR A 409 -5.62 36.85 -3.65
N SER A 410 -5.65 37.94 -4.43
CA SER A 410 -4.73 39.07 -4.31
C SER A 410 -5.51 40.35 -4.06
N LEU A 411 -4.96 41.22 -3.23
CA LEU A 411 -5.41 42.62 -3.11
C LEU A 411 -4.97 43.47 -4.33
N ALA A 412 -4.29 42.87 -5.30
CA ALA A 412 -4.16 43.43 -6.63
C ALA A 412 -5.41 43.04 -7.42
N ASP A 413 -6.50 43.76 -7.12
CA ASP A 413 -7.59 44.23 -7.98
C ASP A 413 -8.61 44.98 -7.11
#